data_AF-A0A6P4DGK0-F1
#
_entry.id   AF-A0A6P4DGK0-F1
#
_cell.length_a   1.000
_cell.length_b   1.000
_cell.length_c   1.000
_cell.angle_alpha   90.00
_cell.angle_beta   90.00
_cell.angle_gamma   90.00
#
_symmetry.space_group_name_H-M   'P 1'
#
loop_
_entity.id
_entity.type
_entity.pdbx_description
1 polymer ?
#
loop_
_entity_poly.entity_id
_entity_poly.type
_entity_poly.pdbx_seq_one_letter_code
_entity_poly.pdbx_strand_id
1 'polypeptide(L)'
;MDLHALRLSHPFLILNNTNTNALSLRNTILGFNRRSRRWLKLEATNTNGAALDEAAFEAERLALDAEARSAMAQQGQASISDSNDPKAWKWIIRKRIWDSMEAHNFAQNPRPVHHRIPNFVGASSAADKMRSLDVFQAAQCVKVNPDSPQKQVRFLTLSDGKKLLTPQPRLRTGFFSILESNMLPPGTIKEACTSVGVAKHGRPIGLDEKIKVDVIVIGSVAVDPKTGARLGKGEGFAELEYGMLRYMGAIDDSTPVVTSVHDCQLVDDIPVEKLLIHDVPVDIICTPTQVIFTNTSIPKPQGIYWDKLSPEKLGQIRILRELKKRIERETGQKLPTGPSEKLPPTARRGQRG
;
A
#
# COMPACT_ATOMS: atom_id res chain seq x y z
N MET A 1 22.92 -11.83 -21.50
CA MET A 1 21.80 -12.75 -21.81
C MET A 1 20.54 -12.09 -21.28
N ASP A 2 19.84 -11.44 -22.19
CA ASP A 2 18.65 -10.63 -21.94
C ASP A 2 17.46 -11.49 -21.53
N LEU A 3 16.88 -11.21 -20.36
CA LEU A 3 15.51 -11.60 -20.03
C LEU A 3 14.62 -10.37 -20.17
N HIS A 4 13.73 -10.42 -21.15
CA HIS A 4 12.68 -9.43 -21.39
C HIS A 4 11.80 -9.24 -20.15
N ALA A 5 12.10 -8.21 -19.35
CA ALA A 5 11.11 -7.56 -18.52
C ALA A 5 10.20 -6.76 -19.46
N LEU A 6 8.95 -7.20 -19.64
CA LEU A 6 7.92 -6.40 -20.31
C LEU A 6 7.67 -5.12 -19.48
N ARG A 7 8.42 -4.07 -19.82
CA ARG A 7 8.18 -2.70 -19.37
C ARG A 7 6.92 -2.20 -20.05
N LEU A 8 5.82 -2.11 -19.30
CA LEU A 8 4.65 -1.33 -19.69
C LEU A 8 4.45 -0.22 -18.68
N SER A 9 5.30 0.81 -18.79
CA SER A 9 5.15 2.09 -18.12
C SER A 9 5.52 3.19 -19.10
N HIS A 10 4.61 3.54 -20.01
CA HIS A 10 4.66 4.80 -20.73
C HIS A 10 3.31 5.51 -20.54
N PRO A 11 3.29 6.77 -20.09
CA PRO A 11 2.11 7.60 -20.18
C PRO A 11 1.85 7.90 -21.66
N PHE A 12 0.68 7.53 -22.18
CA PHE A 12 0.29 7.87 -23.54
C PHE A 12 0.09 9.40 -23.65
N LEU A 13 1.07 10.09 -24.24
CA LEU A 13 0.90 11.45 -24.76
C LEU A 13 0.16 11.36 -26.10
N ILE A 14 -1.06 11.89 -26.13
CA ILE A 14 -1.80 12.12 -27.39
C ILE A 14 -1.13 13.33 -28.08
N LEU A 15 -0.33 13.07 -29.11
CA LEU A 15 0.11 14.10 -30.05
C LEU A 15 -1.07 14.44 -30.98
N ASN A 16 -1.69 15.60 -30.74
CA ASN A 16 -2.54 16.25 -31.73
C ASN A 16 -1.64 16.75 -32.87
N ASN A 17 -1.71 16.11 -34.03
CA ASN A 17 -1.11 16.64 -35.25
C ASN A 17 -2.20 17.32 -36.09
N THR A 18 -2.11 18.64 -36.22
CA THR A 18 -2.99 19.47 -37.04
C THR A 18 -2.45 19.62 -38.45
N ASN A 19 -3.34 19.46 -39.45
CA ASN A 19 -3.31 20.02 -40.81
C ASN A 19 -2.23 19.45 -41.78
N THR A 20 -2.47 19.15 -43.06
CA THR A 20 -3.49 19.63 -44.03
C THR A 20 -3.47 18.75 -45.30
N ASN A 21 -4.56 18.84 -46.09
CA ASN A 21 -4.70 18.58 -47.54
C ASN A 21 -5.25 17.23 -48.03
N ALA A 22 -6.60 17.21 -48.11
CA ALA A 22 -7.42 16.98 -49.31
C ALA A 22 -6.97 15.95 -50.37
N LEU A 23 -7.80 14.91 -50.57
CA LEU A 23 -8.63 14.80 -51.79
C LEU A 23 -9.66 13.65 -51.69
N SER A 24 -10.83 13.97 -52.22
CA SER A 24 -12.06 13.20 -52.41
C SER A 24 -11.88 11.77 -52.94
N LEU A 25 -12.67 10.82 -52.41
CA LEU A 25 -13.56 9.96 -53.21
C LEU A 25 -14.61 9.26 -52.32
N ARG A 26 -15.84 9.19 -52.85
CA ARG A 26 -17.11 8.84 -52.21
C ARG A 26 -17.37 7.33 -52.16
N ASN A 27 -18.32 6.99 -51.28
CA ASN A 27 -19.16 5.78 -51.16
C ASN A 27 -18.46 4.56 -50.53
N THR A 28 -18.93 4.04 -49.40
CA THR A 28 -20.21 3.33 -49.30
C THR A 28 -20.73 3.30 -47.86
N ILE A 29 -22.05 3.43 -47.71
CA ILE A 29 -22.81 3.38 -46.47
C ILE A 29 -22.79 1.97 -45.88
N LEU A 30 -22.35 1.82 -44.63
CA LEU A 30 -22.80 0.78 -43.71
C LEU A 30 -22.97 1.44 -42.34
N GLY A 31 -24.22 1.79 -42.02
CA GLY A 31 -24.59 2.39 -40.75
C GLY A 31 -24.30 1.43 -39.60
N PHE A 32 -23.26 1.72 -38.81
CA PHE A 32 -23.10 1.11 -37.51
C PHE A 32 -23.80 1.94 -36.45
N ASN A 33 -24.92 1.37 -36.01
CA ASN A 33 -25.71 1.70 -34.84
C ASN A 33 -24.89 2.37 -33.73
N ARG A 34 -25.19 3.64 -33.47
CA ARG A 34 -24.74 4.39 -32.29
C ARG A 34 -25.51 3.88 -31.07
N ARG A 35 -25.22 2.65 -30.62
CA ARG A 35 -25.70 2.15 -29.33
C ARG A 35 -24.95 2.91 -28.24
N SER A 36 -25.63 3.93 -27.72
CA SER A 36 -25.47 4.44 -26.36
C SER A 36 -25.26 3.24 -25.42
N ARG A 37 -24.00 2.96 -25.08
CA ARG A 37 -23.69 2.01 -24.01
C ARG A 37 -23.87 2.79 -22.72
N ARG A 38 -25.07 2.70 -22.14
CA ARG A 38 -25.28 2.81 -20.70
C ARG A 38 -24.32 1.81 -20.05
N TRP A 39 -23.14 2.27 -19.69
CA TRP A 39 -22.27 1.53 -18.78
C TRP A 39 -22.89 1.65 -17.40
N LEU A 40 -23.24 0.51 -16.82
CA LEU A 40 -23.67 0.45 -15.43
C LEU A 40 -22.64 1.21 -14.60
N LYS A 41 -23.07 2.30 -13.95
CA LYS A 41 -22.44 2.75 -12.72
C LYS A 41 -22.31 1.50 -11.86
N LEU A 42 -21.07 1.07 -11.59
CA LEU A 42 -20.82 0.20 -10.46
C LEU A 42 -21.04 1.08 -9.22
N GLU A 43 -22.30 1.27 -8.87
CA GLU A 43 -22.62 1.62 -7.49
C GLU A 43 -22.01 0.50 -6.65
N ALA A 44 -21.08 0.88 -5.77
CA ALA A 44 -20.83 0.08 -4.60
C ALA A 44 -22.21 -0.09 -3.96
N THR A 45 -22.82 -1.27 -4.13
CA THR A 45 -24.09 -1.61 -3.51
C THR A 45 -23.85 -1.65 -2.02
N ASN A 46 -23.94 -0.47 -1.39
CA ASN A 46 -24.41 -0.35 -0.03
C ASN A 46 -25.93 -0.43 -0.08
N THR A 47 -26.44 -1.56 -0.58
CA THR A 47 -27.85 -1.93 -0.44
C THR A 47 -28.00 -2.47 0.97
N ASN A 48 -28.08 -1.52 1.90
CA ASN A 48 -28.88 -1.49 3.11
C ASN A 48 -28.30 -0.38 3.99
N GLY A 49 -29.12 0.62 4.35
CA GLY A 49 -28.82 1.60 5.38
C GLY A 49 -28.74 0.99 6.79
N ALA A 50 -28.23 -0.24 6.91
CA ALA A 50 -27.86 -0.83 8.18
C ALA A 50 -26.56 -0.16 8.63
N ALA A 51 -26.58 0.43 9.82
CA ALA A 51 -25.37 0.93 10.46
C ALA A 51 -24.32 -0.20 10.53
N LEU A 52 -23.05 0.12 10.23
CA LEU A 52 -21.95 -0.82 10.41
C LEU A 52 -21.94 -1.30 11.85
N ASP A 53 -22.01 -2.61 12.08
CA ASP A 53 -21.75 -3.19 13.39
C ASP A 53 -20.24 -3.08 13.68
N GLU A 54 -19.87 -2.00 14.35
CA GLU A 54 -18.49 -1.65 14.66
C GLU A 54 -17.80 -2.74 15.50
N ALA A 55 -18.54 -3.35 16.44
CA ALA A 55 -18.02 -4.38 17.32
C ALA A 55 -17.75 -5.68 16.56
N ALA A 56 -18.70 -6.13 15.74
CA ALA A 56 -18.53 -7.30 14.90
C ALA A 56 -17.39 -7.11 13.88
N PHE A 57 -17.32 -5.94 13.24
CA PHE A 57 -16.25 -5.60 12.30
C PHE A 57 -14.87 -5.65 12.96
N GLU A 58 -14.72 -5.04 14.13
CA GLU A 58 -13.44 -5.02 14.84
C GLU A 58 -13.06 -6.41 15.38
N ALA A 59 -14.03 -7.19 15.86
CA ALA A 59 -13.82 -8.56 16.31
C ALA A 59 -13.35 -9.47 15.16
N GLU A 60 -14.01 -9.42 13.99
CA GLU A 60 -13.61 -10.16 12.80
C GLU A 60 -12.20 -9.75 12.36
N ARG A 61 -11.93 -8.44 12.30
CA ARG A 61 -10.61 -7.91 11.94
C ARG A 61 -9.52 -8.42 12.88
N LEU A 62 -9.74 -8.36 14.19
CA LEU A 62 -8.79 -8.80 15.21
C LEU A 62 -8.53 -10.31 15.13
N ALA A 63 -9.58 -11.13 14.94
CA ALA A 63 -9.46 -12.57 14.81
C ALA A 63 -8.58 -12.95 13.60
N LEU A 64 -8.88 -12.36 12.44
CA LEU A 64 -8.11 -12.60 11.22
C LEU A 64 -6.68 -12.07 11.30
N ASP A 65 -6.47 -10.98 12.04
CA ASP A 65 -5.12 -10.49 12.32
C ASP A 65 -4.34 -11.44 13.23
N ALA A 66 -5.00 -12.05 14.21
CA ALA A 66 -4.39 -13.03 15.09
C ALA A 66 -4.01 -14.32 14.34
N GLU A 67 -4.90 -14.85 13.49
CA GLU A 67 -4.64 -16.04 12.69
C GLU A 67 -3.41 -15.86 11.77
N ALA A 68 -3.37 -14.75 11.03
CA ALA A 68 -2.24 -14.47 10.16
C ALA A 68 -0.92 -14.27 10.92
N ARG A 69 -0.96 -13.68 12.12
CA ARG A 69 0.24 -13.59 12.97
C ARG A 69 0.71 -14.96 13.42
N SER A 70 -0.20 -15.85 13.82
CA SER A 70 0.13 -17.23 14.19
C SER A 70 0.80 -17.98 13.03
N ALA A 71 0.25 -17.87 11.82
CA ALA A 71 0.82 -18.50 10.64
C ALA A 71 2.19 -17.90 10.25
N MET A 72 2.35 -16.58 10.32
CA MET A 72 3.66 -15.96 10.09
C MET A 72 4.69 -16.39 11.15
N ALA A 73 4.29 -16.62 12.40
CA ALA A 73 5.19 -17.12 13.45
C ALA A 73 5.72 -18.51 13.13
N GLN A 74 4.83 -19.41 12.71
CA GLN A 74 5.19 -20.77 12.28
C GLN A 74 6.12 -20.75 11.06
N GLN A 75 5.83 -19.90 10.07
CA GLN A 75 6.67 -19.74 8.87
C GLN A 75 8.03 -19.13 9.18
N GLY A 76 8.08 -18.10 10.02
CA GLY A 76 9.32 -17.46 10.42
C GLY A 76 10.28 -18.43 11.11
N GLN A 77 9.75 -19.29 12.00
CA GLN A 77 10.53 -20.35 12.63
C GLN A 77 11.06 -21.37 11.60
N ALA A 78 10.24 -21.77 10.62
CA ALA A 78 10.67 -22.68 9.55
C ALA A 78 11.70 -22.06 8.59
N SER A 79 11.62 -20.74 8.32
CA SER A 79 12.57 -20.04 7.45
C SER A 79 13.97 -19.90 8.06
N ILE A 80 14.09 -19.87 9.40
CA ILE A 80 15.40 -19.89 10.08
C ILE A 80 16.11 -21.23 9.88
N SER A 81 15.35 -22.33 9.80
CA SER A 81 15.91 -23.66 9.57
C SER A 81 16.24 -23.98 8.11
N ASP A 82 15.82 -23.15 7.16
CA ASP A 82 16.11 -23.33 5.73
C ASP A 82 17.16 -22.31 5.28
N SER A 83 18.43 -22.73 5.26
CA SER A 83 19.56 -21.89 4.83
C SER A 83 19.48 -21.44 3.36
N ASN A 84 18.55 -21.98 2.58
CA ASN A 84 18.36 -21.66 1.17
C ASN A 84 17.22 -20.66 0.90
N ASP A 85 16.45 -20.21 1.90
CA ASP A 85 15.43 -19.20 1.68
C ASP A 85 16.07 -17.82 1.42
N PRO A 86 15.96 -17.26 0.19
CA PRO A 86 16.54 -15.95 -0.14
C PRO A 86 15.95 -14.80 0.69
N LYS A 87 14.82 -15.02 1.38
CA LYS A 87 14.17 -14.03 2.26
C LYS A 87 14.54 -14.20 3.74
N ALA A 88 15.29 -15.24 4.13
CA ALA A 88 15.60 -15.54 5.54
C ALA A 88 16.27 -14.36 6.27
N TRP A 89 17.16 -13.64 5.59
CA TRP A 89 17.85 -12.48 6.17
C TRP A 89 16.87 -11.37 6.62
N LYS A 90 15.76 -11.16 5.89
CA LYS A 90 14.75 -10.15 6.27
C LYS A 90 14.10 -10.54 7.60
N TRP A 91 13.91 -11.84 7.84
CA TRP A 91 13.32 -12.35 9.07
C TRP A 91 14.24 -12.15 10.28
N ILE A 92 15.55 -12.40 10.12
CA ILE A 92 16.55 -12.21 11.18
C ILE A 92 16.51 -10.77 11.71
N ILE A 93 16.55 -9.78 10.82
CA ILE A 93 16.51 -8.36 11.20
C ILE A 93 15.17 -8.01 11.87
N ARG A 94 14.03 -8.44 11.30
CA ARG A 94 12.72 -8.18 11.89
C ARG A 94 12.61 -8.74 13.30
N LYS A 95 13.02 -9.99 13.50
CA LYS A 95 12.98 -10.66 14.81
C LYS A 95 13.85 -9.91 15.81
N ARG A 96 15.09 -9.57 15.44
CA ARG A 96 15.99 -8.78 16.31
C ARG A 96 15.35 -7.48 16.75
N ILE A 97 14.74 -6.73 15.84
CA ILE A 97 14.09 -5.46 16.18
C ILE A 97 12.85 -5.67 17.05
N TRP A 98 11.97 -6.61 16.72
CA TRP A 98 10.82 -6.91 17.56
C TRP A 98 11.23 -7.32 18.97
N ASP A 99 12.21 -8.22 19.11
CA ASP A 99 12.74 -8.66 20.40
C ASP A 99 13.32 -7.47 21.18
N SER A 100 14.12 -6.62 20.52
CA SER A 100 14.70 -5.43 21.15
C SER A 100 13.65 -4.44 21.63
N MET A 101 12.60 -4.18 20.84
CA MET A 101 11.53 -3.25 21.22
C MET A 101 10.71 -3.74 22.41
N GLU A 102 10.47 -5.05 22.51
CA GLU A 102 9.79 -5.66 23.66
C GLU A 102 10.68 -5.64 24.90
N ALA A 103 11.95 -6.04 24.76
CA ALA A 103 12.90 -6.13 25.87
C ALA A 103 13.20 -4.78 26.53
N HIS A 104 13.33 -3.72 25.73
CA HIS A 104 13.63 -2.37 26.21
C HIS A 104 12.37 -1.54 26.52
N ASN A 105 11.17 -2.12 26.41
CA ASN A 105 9.88 -1.42 26.59
C ASN A 105 9.70 -0.17 25.71
N PHE A 106 10.32 -0.16 24.53
CA PHE A 106 10.00 0.84 23.51
C PHE A 106 8.64 0.60 22.87
N ALA A 107 8.19 -0.66 22.85
CA ALA A 107 6.91 -1.07 22.28
C ALA A 107 5.70 -0.46 23.01
N GLN A 108 4.75 0.05 22.23
CA GLN A 108 3.42 0.48 22.68
C GLN A 108 2.34 -0.47 22.17
N ASN A 109 1.15 -0.41 22.79
CA ASN A 109 0.03 -1.24 22.35
C ASN A 109 -0.35 -0.97 20.87
N PRO A 110 -0.69 -2.01 20.09
CA PRO A 110 -0.90 -3.40 20.50
C PRO A 110 0.40 -4.22 20.63
N ARG A 111 0.58 -4.88 21.79
CA ARG A 111 1.69 -5.82 22.07
C ARG A 111 1.23 -7.30 21.97
N PRO A 112 2.14 -8.25 21.71
CA PRO A 112 3.52 -8.03 21.28
C PRO A 112 3.58 -7.48 19.84
N VAL A 113 4.68 -6.79 19.52
CA VAL A 113 4.92 -6.15 18.20
C VAL A 113 5.36 -7.14 17.13
N HIS A 114 5.70 -8.38 17.50
CA HIS A 114 6.04 -9.44 16.54
C HIS A 114 4.96 -9.56 15.46
N HIS A 115 5.41 -9.63 14.20
CA HIS A 115 4.56 -9.68 13.01
C HIS A 115 3.72 -8.43 12.75
N ARG A 116 4.09 -7.29 13.36
CA ARG A 116 3.44 -5.99 13.15
C ARG A 116 4.46 -4.95 12.71
N ILE A 117 3.97 -3.84 12.18
CA ILE A 117 4.72 -2.59 12.23
C ILE A 117 4.67 -2.13 13.70
N PRO A 118 5.81 -2.05 14.41
CA PRO A 118 5.81 -1.81 15.85
C PRO A 118 5.22 -0.44 16.19
N ASN A 119 4.29 -0.39 17.14
CA ASN A 119 3.95 0.88 17.78
C ASN A 119 5.00 1.18 18.85
N PHE A 120 5.31 2.45 19.09
CA PHE A 120 6.45 2.83 19.93
C PHE A 120 6.23 4.10 20.74
N VAL A 121 7.00 4.22 21.84
CA VAL A 121 7.11 5.44 22.65
C VAL A 121 7.62 6.59 21.79
N GLY A 122 6.93 7.74 21.82
CA GLY A 122 7.30 8.88 20.98
C GLY A 122 6.81 8.82 19.53
N ALA A 123 5.92 7.88 19.17
CA ALA A 123 5.29 7.85 17.83
C ALA A 123 4.63 9.18 17.45
N SER A 124 3.99 9.88 18.41
CA SER A 124 3.43 11.21 18.16
C SER A 124 4.51 12.24 17.85
N SER A 125 5.64 12.24 18.57
CA SER A 125 6.76 13.15 18.32
C SER A 125 7.41 12.91 16.95
N ALA A 126 7.50 11.66 16.51
CA ALA A 126 7.94 11.33 15.15
C ALA A 126 6.95 11.84 14.09
N ALA A 127 5.64 11.73 14.35
CA ALA A 127 4.60 12.28 13.48
C ALA A 127 4.61 13.81 13.43
N ASP A 128 4.90 14.49 14.53
CA ASP A 128 5.02 15.95 14.57
C ASP A 128 6.23 16.44 13.74
N LYS A 129 7.36 15.72 13.78
CA LYS A 129 8.49 16.00 12.87
C LYS A 129 8.12 15.81 11.41
N MET A 130 7.35 14.76 11.10
CA MET A 130 6.84 14.53 9.75
C MET A 130 5.94 15.69 9.29
N ARG A 131 5.07 16.20 10.18
CA ARG A 131 4.21 17.36 9.89
C ARG A 131 5.01 18.64 9.59
N SER A 132 6.19 18.80 10.18
CA SER A 132 7.07 19.94 9.91
C SER A 132 7.87 19.84 8.60
N LEU A 133 7.81 18.73 7.86
CA LEU A 133 8.50 18.61 6.58
C LEU A 133 7.81 19.46 5.52
N ASP A 134 8.59 20.19 4.71
CA ASP A 134 8.07 20.97 3.58
C ASP A 134 7.20 20.13 2.64
N VAL A 135 7.64 18.90 2.33
CA VAL A 135 6.88 17.96 1.49
C VAL A 135 5.52 17.60 2.09
N PHE A 136 5.41 17.52 3.41
CA PHE A 136 4.14 17.23 4.09
C PHE A 136 3.26 18.48 4.17
N GLN A 137 3.85 19.64 4.48
CA GLN A 137 3.13 20.92 4.54
C GLN A 137 2.51 21.26 3.19
N ALA A 138 3.26 21.09 2.09
CA ALA A 138 2.78 21.35 0.73
C ALA A 138 1.77 20.31 0.22
N ALA A 139 1.79 19.08 0.76
CA ALA A 139 0.93 17.99 0.30
C ALA A 139 -0.57 18.31 0.42
N GLN A 140 -1.33 17.97 -0.61
CA GLN A 140 -2.79 18.04 -0.61
C GLN A 140 -3.42 16.65 -0.38
N CYS A 141 -2.74 15.60 -0.81
CA CYS A 141 -3.13 14.22 -0.60
C CYS A 141 -1.97 13.39 -0.04
N VAL A 142 -2.18 12.78 1.12
CA VAL A 142 -1.19 11.93 1.78
C VAL A 142 -1.73 10.52 1.86
N LYS A 143 -0.98 9.55 1.33
CA LYS A 143 -1.26 8.13 1.55
C LYS A 143 -0.64 7.70 2.87
N VAL A 144 -1.43 7.20 3.80
CA VAL A 144 -0.92 6.73 5.10
C VAL A 144 -1.39 5.30 5.34
N ASN A 145 -0.44 4.42 5.68
CA ASN A 145 -0.76 3.05 6.08
C ASN A 145 -1.66 3.01 7.33
N PRO A 146 -2.44 1.92 7.54
CA PRO A 146 -3.43 1.82 8.62
C PRO A 146 -2.80 1.33 9.94
N ASP A 147 -1.49 1.05 9.96
CA ASP A 147 -0.80 0.51 11.13
C ASP A 147 -0.88 1.48 12.32
N SER A 148 -0.89 0.93 13.54
CA SER A 148 -1.03 1.67 14.80
C SER A 148 -0.05 2.85 15.01
N PRO A 149 1.27 2.72 14.76
CA PRO A 149 2.21 3.85 14.93
C PRO A 149 1.88 5.07 14.07
N GLN A 150 1.13 4.90 12.99
CA GLN A 150 0.81 5.97 12.04
C GLN A 150 -0.54 6.63 12.29
N LYS A 151 -1.24 6.24 13.37
CA LYS A 151 -2.54 6.85 13.74
C LYS A 151 -2.42 8.37 13.90
N GLN A 152 -1.33 8.85 14.52
CA GLN A 152 -1.10 10.28 14.66
C GLN A 152 -0.86 10.96 13.32
N VAL A 153 -0.13 10.33 12.38
CA VAL A 153 0.07 10.89 11.03
C VAL A 153 -1.26 11.03 10.29
N ARG A 154 -2.15 10.03 10.39
CA ARG A 154 -3.52 10.12 9.84
C ARG A 154 -4.31 11.27 10.45
N PHE A 155 -4.20 11.45 11.77
CA PHE A 155 -4.85 12.54 12.50
C PHE A 155 -4.36 13.91 12.02
N LEU A 156 -3.04 14.09 11.91
CA LEU A 156 -2.43 15.34 11.43
C LEU A 156 -2.80 15.62 9.98
N THR A 157 -2.82 14.59 9.12
CA THR A 157 -3.27 14.71 7.72
C THR A 157 -4.68 15.31 7.64
N LEU A 158 -5.65 14.73 8.36
CA LEU A 158 -7.03 15.20 8.36
C LEU A 158 -7.21 16.56 9.07
N SER A 159 -6.50 16.77 10.18
CA SER A 159 -6.57 18.03 10.94
C SER A 159 -5.98 19.21 10.18
N ASP A 160 -5.00 18.96 9.32
CA ASP A 160 -4.40 19.96 8.43
C ASP A 160 -5.22 20.16 7.13
N GLY A 161 -6.44 19.61 7.06
CA GLY A 161 -7.34 19.77 5.92
C GLY A 161 -6.90 19.02 4.66
N LYS A 162 -5.95 18.08 4.78
CA LYS A 162 -5.44 17.29 3.66
C LYS A 162 -6.32 16.08 3.41
N LYS A 163 -6.32 15.60 2.17
CA LYS A 163 -6.95 14.33 1.78
C LYS A 163 -6.11 13.17 2.33
N LEU A 164 -6.74 12.31 3.13
CA LEU A 164 -6.15 11.07 3.61
C LEU A 164 -6.54 9.93 2.68
N LEU A 165 -5.54 9.31 2.06
CA LEU A 165 -5.69 8.05 1.34
C LEU A 165 -5.19 6.89 2.22
N THR A 166 -6.05 5.97 2.61
CA THR A 166 -5.65 4.83 3.48
C THR A 166 -6.08 3.51 2.86
N PRO A 167 -5.19 2.50 2.78
CA PRO A 167 -5.56 1.21 2.22
C PRO A 167 -6.54 0.53 3.18
N GLN A 168 -7.47 -0.25 2.63
CA GLN A 168 -8.31 -1.09 3.46
C GLN A 168 -7.47 -2.24 4.04
N PRO A 169 -7.71 -2.66 5.30
CA PRO A 169 -6.89 -3.67 5.96
C PRO A 169 -6.64 -4.90 5.07
N ARG A 170 -5.36 -5.12 4.73
CA ARG A 170 -4.86 -6.25 3.91
C ARG A 170 -5.53 -6.38 2.53
N LEU A 171 -6.09 -5.30 1.98
CA LEU A 171 -6.76 -5.27 0.68
C LEU A 171 -7.91 -6.28 0.53
N ARG A 172 -8.53 -6.68 1.66
CA ARG A 172 -9.55 -7.76 1.68
C ARG A 172 -10.91 -7.30 1.16
N THR A 173 -11.35 -6.14 1.63
CA THR A 173 -12.70 -5.61 1.38
C THR A 173 -12.74 -4.55 0.28
N GLY A 174 -11.58 -4.03 -0.10
CA GLY A 174 -11.43 -2.95 -1.07
C GLY A 174 -9.98 -2.52 -1.24
N PHE A 175 -9.77 -1.47 -2.00
CA PHE A 175 -8.46 -0.99 -2.40
C PHE A 175 -7.96 0.11 -1.46
N PHE A 176 -8.36 1.36 -1.69
CA PHE A 176 -8.15 2.47 -0.78
C PHE A 176 -9.50 3.10 -0.39
N SER A 177 -9.48 3.84 0.70
CA SER A 177 -10.54 4.77 1.07
C SER A 177 -9.97 6.18 1.18
N ILE A 178 -10.75 7.15 0.74
CA ILE A 178 -10.47 8.58 0.89
C ILE A 178 -11.26 9.12 2.08
N LEU A 179 -10.59 9.89 2.92
CA LEU A 179 -11.19 10.69 3.98
C LEU A 179 -10.73 12.14 3.85
N GLU A 180 -11.66 13.06 4.03
CA GLU A 180 -11.43 14.51 4.10
C GLU A 180 -12.18 15.04 5.32
N SER A 181 -11.67 16.11 5.95
CA SER A 181 -12.27 16.65 7.19
C SER A 181 -13.71 17.11 6.99
N ASN A 182 -14.07 17.59 5.79
CA ASN A 182 -15.43 17.99 5.43
C ASN A 182 -16.44 16.82 5.31
N MET A 183 -15.95 15.58 5.19
CA MET A 183 -16.79 14.37 5.16
C MET A 183 -17.13 13.87 6.57
N LEU A 184 -16.48 14.42 7.60
CA LEU A 184 -16.53 13.91 8.96
C LEU A 184 -17.49 14.75 9.82
N PRO A 185 -18.34 14.10 10.64
CA PRO A 185 -19.05 14.80 11.69
C PRO A 185 -18.08 15.55 12.63
N PRO A 186 -18.48 16.71 13.19
CA PRO A 186 -17.64 17.43 14.13
C PRO A 186 -17.14 16.53 15.28
N GLY A 187 -15.85 16.59 15.58
CA GLY A 187 -15.23 15.83 16.68
C GLY A 187 -14.82 14.38 16.35
N THR A 188 -15.09 13.85 15.15
CA THR A 188 -14.82 12.43 14.83
C THR A 188 -13.50 12.16 14.12
N ILE A 189 -12.62 13.16 13.92
CA ILE A 189 -11.33 12.97 13.22
C ILE A 189 -10.49 11.84 13.87
N LYS A 190 -10.45 11.77 15.20
CA LYS A 190 -9.71 10.71 15.91
C LYS A 190 -10.26 9.31 15.65
N GLU A 191 -11.58 9.18 15.53
CA GLU A 191 -12.28 7.94 15.19
C GLU A 191 -11.95 7.55 13.75
N ALA A 192 -12.06 8.51 12.81
CA ALA A 192 -11.75 8.35 11.39
C ALA A 192 -10.32 7.87 11.09
N CYS A 193 -9.40 8.00 12.07
CA CYS A 193 -8.02 7.49 11.99
C CYS A 193 -7.87 6.00 12.40
N THR A 194 -8.96 5.32 12.77
CA THR A 194 -8.98 3.88 13.11
C THR A 194 -9.52 3.05 11.95
N SER A 195 -9.26 1.74 11.94
CA SER A 195 -9.81 0.83 10.92
C SER A 195 -11.34 0.87 10.85
N VAL A 196 -12.00 0.95 12.01
CA VAL A 196 -13.46 1.08 12.12
C VAL A 196 -13.93 2.42 11.55
N GLY A 197 -13.32 3.53 11.97
CA GLY A 197 -13.68 4.85 11.48
C GLY A 197 -13.45 5.03 9.99
N VAL A 198 -12.39 4.43 9.43
CA VAL A 198 -12.16 4.37 7.98
C VAL A 198 -13.27 3.59 7.28
N ALA A 199 -13.71 2.46 7.82
CA ALA A 199 -14.82 1.69 7.25
C ALA A 199 -16.15 2.44 7.31
N LYS A 200 -16.36 3.24 8.36
CA LYS A 200 -17.58 4.03 8.59
C LYS A 200 -17.65 5.31 7.77
N HIS A 201 -16.55 6.05 7.69
CA HIS A 201 -16.51 7.39 7.10
C HIS A 201 -15.78 7.48 5.76
N GLY A 202 -14.96 6.49 5.43
CA GLY A 202 -14.16 6.51 4.22
C GLY A 202 -14.97 6.25 2.96
N ARG A 203 -14.72 7.05 1.92
CA ARG A 203 -15.22 6.77 0.57
C ARG A 203 -14.30 5.78 -0.11
N PRO A 204 -14.73 4.54 -0.40
CA PRO A 204 -13.89 3.58 -1.11
C PRO A 204 -13.63 4.05 -2.55
N ILE A 205 -12.43 3.75 -3.05
CA ILE A 205 -12.04 4.05 -4.43
C ILE A 205 -11.61 2.80 -5.19
N GLY A 206 -11.79 2.82 -6.51
CA GLY A 206 -11.36 1.77 -7.43
C GLY A 206 -10.15 2.18 -8.27
N LEU A 207 -9.77 1.33 -9.22
CA LEU A 207 -8.62 1.54 -10.12
C LEU A 207 -8.79 2.74 -11.06
N ASP A 208 -10.03 3.19 -11.30
CA ASP A 208 -10.35 4.31 -12.18
C ASP A 208 -10.40 5.67 -11.46
N GLU A 209 -10.19 5.70 -10.14
CA GLU A 209 -10.16 6.96 -9.40
C GLU A 209 -8.99 7.82 -9.88
N LYS A 210 -9.30 9.04 -10.31
CA LYS A 210 -8.29 10.03 -10.70
C LYS A 210 -7.80 10.76 -9.45
N ILE A 211 -6.64 10.35 -8.96
CA ILE A 211 -6.03 10.92 -7.76
C ILE A 211 -4.53 11.10 -7.97
N LYS A 212 -3.98 12.19 -7.43
CA LYS A 212 -2.54 12.39 -7.24
C LYS A 212 -2.23 12.27 -5.76
N VAL A 213 -1.25 11.46 -5.40
CA VAL A 213 -0.74 11.33 -4.03
C VAL A 213 0.58 12.09 -3.96
N ASP A 214 0.65 13.07 -3.07
CA ASP A 214 1.82 13.94 -2.96
C ASP A 214 2.87 13.37 -2.01
N VAL A 215 2.47 12.59 -1.00
CA VAL A 215 3.37 11.94 -0.03
C VAL A 215 2.85 10.54 0.30
N ILE A 216 3.76 9.57 0.36
CA ILE A 216 3.48 8.22 0.85
C ILE A 216 4.10 8.06 2.23
N VAL A 217 3.30 7.67 3.21
CA VAL A 217 3.74 7.30 4.55
C VAL A 217 3.63 5.78 4.71
N ILE A 218 4.78 5.12 4.84
CA ILE A 218 4.89 3.66 4.86
C ILE A 218 5.36 3.15 6.22
N GLY A 219 4.78 2.04 6.67
CA GLY A 219 5.17 1.40 7.93
C GLY A 219 6.45 0.58 7.79
N SER A 220 7.30 0.61 8.82
CA SER A 220 8.60 -0.05 8.83
C SER A 220 8.85 -0.79 10.14
N VAL A 221 9.49 -1.96 10.03
CA VAL A 221 10.10 -2.67 11.16
C VAL A 221 11.54 -2.21 11.33
N ALA A 222 12.31 -2.11 10.25
CA ALA A 222 13.69 -1.64 10.26
C ALA A 222 13.98 -0.74 9.05
N VAL A 223 14.85 0.24 9.22
CA VAL A 223 15.24 1.18 8.15
C VAL A 223 16.72 1.50 8.25
N ASP A 224 17.41 1.53 7.13
CA ASP A 224 18.79 1.99 7.03
C ASP A 224 18.83 3.50 6.74
N PRO A 225 19.40 4.33 7.64
CA PRO A 225 19.45 5.77 7.47
C PRO A 225 20.40 6.24 6.36
N LYS A 226 21.39 5.42 5.97
CA LYS A 226 22.36 5.76 4.92
C LYS A 226 21.83 5.40 3.54
N THR A 227 21.16 4.25 3.41
CA THR A 227 20.74 3.73 2.10
C THR A 227 19.26 3.96 1.81
N GLY A 228 18.44 4.20 2.83
CA GLY A 228 16.97 4.23 2.70
C GLY A 228 16.35 2.84 2.49
N ALA A 229 17.13 1.77 2.61
CA ALA A 229 16.61 0.41 2.58
C ALA A 229 15.65 0.18 3.76
N ARG A 230 14.54 -0.50 3.51
CA ARG A 230 13.46 -0.67 4.49
C ARG A 230 12.97 -2.10 4.53
N LEU A 231 12.66 -2.59 5.72
CA LEU A 231 11.90 -3.81 5.95
C LEU A 231 10.54 -3.51 6.57
N GLY A 232 9.46 -3.89 5.89
CA GLY A 232 8.12 -3.97 6.48
C GLY A 232 7.91 -5.25 7.29
N LYS A 233 6.67 -5.50 7.75
CA LYS A 233 6.32 -6.69 8.57
C LYS A 233 6.37 -8.04 7.85
N GLY A 234 6.49 -8.04 6.52
CA GLY A 234 6.73 -9.26 5.71
C GLY A 234 5.58 -9.72 4.82
N GLU A 235 4.41 -9.08 4.87
CA GLU A 235 3.24 -9.51 4.08
C GLU A 235 3.19 -8.94 2.64
N GLY A 236 4.07 -8.00 2.27
CA GLY A 236 4.15 -7.44 0.92
C GLY A 236 2.99 -6.52 0.50
N PHE A 237 2.07 -6.17 1.41
CA PHE A 237 0.90 -5.35 1.08
C PHE A 237 1.28 -3.91 0.72
N ALA A 238 2.26 -3.32 1.40
CA ALA A 238 2.66 -1.95 1.14
C ALA A 238 3.33 -1.80 -0.24
N GLU A 239 4.08 -2.81 -0.66
CA GLU A 239 4.71 -2.90 -1.97
C GLU A 239 3.64 -3.06 -3.07
N LEU A 240 2.60 -3.86 -2.83
CA LEU A 240 1.45 -4.01 -3.73
C LEU A 240 0.63 -2.72 -3.86
N GLU A 241 0.37 -2.04 -2.74
CA GLU A 241 -0.29 -0.73 -2.68
C GLU A 241 0.48 0.30 -3.51
N TYR A 242 1.81 0.35 -3.35
CA TYR A 242 2.68 1.21 -4.13
C TYR A 242 2.60 0.88 -5.63
N GLY A 243 2.74 -0.40 -6.00
CA GLY A 243 2.68 -0.84 -7.40
C GLY A 243 1.34 -0.52 -8.08
N MET A 244 0.22 -0.63 -7.36
CA MET A 244 -1.10 -0.25 -7.88
C MET A 244 -1.24 1.27 -8.05
N LEU A 245 -0.76 2.08 -7.10
CA LEU A 245 -0.74 3.54 -7.25
C LEU A 245 0.14 3.98 -8.43
N ARG A 246 1.26 3.31 -8.67
CA ARG A 246 2.08 3.51 -9.87
C ARG A 246 1.32 3.22 -11.15
N TYR A 247 0.63 2.07 -11.20
CA TYR A 247 -0.19 1.72 -12.37
C TYR A 247 -1.27 2.76 -12.66
N MET A 248 -1.91 3.31 -11.62
CA MET A 248 -2.93 4.36 -11.78
C MET A 248 -2.37 5.71 -12.24
N GLY A 249 -1.05 5.88 -12.29
CA GLY A 249 -0.42 7.19 -12.48
C GLY A 249 -0.65 8.15 -11.30
N ALA A 250 -1.03 7.61 -10.13
CA ALA A 250 -1.30 8.41 -8.94
C ALA A 250 0.00 8.88 -8.24
N ILE A 251 1.11 8.18 -8.50
CA ILE A 251 2.45 8.46 -7.98
C ILE A 251 3.49 8.20 -9.06
N ASP A 252 4.63 8.84 -8.94
CA ASP A 252 5.79 8.72 -9.82
C ASP A 252 7.10 8.68 -9.01
N ASP A 253 8.26 8.75 -9.67
CA ASP A 253 9.57 8.65 -8.98
C ASP A 253 9.84 9.84 -8.06
N SER A 254 9.21 10.98 -8.35
CA SER A 254 9.32 12.22 -7.57
C SER A 254 8.47 12.20 -6.30
N THR A 255 7.51 11.26 -6.19
CA THR A 255 6.63 11.17 -5.01
C THR A 255 7.44 10.73 -3.77
N PRO A 256 7.59 11.58 -2.73
CA PRO A 256 8.36 11.24 -1.55
C PRO A 256 7.72 10.10 -0.74
N VAL A 257 8.55 9.16 -0.30
CA VAL A 257 8.22 8.06 0.60
C VAL A 257 8.84 8.33 1.96
N VAL A 258 7.99 8.51 2.97
CA VAL A 258 8.37 8.87 4.34
C VAL A 258 8.00 7.73 5.28
N THR A 259 8.83 7.49 6.30
CA THR A 259 8.51 6.56 7.39
C THR A 259 8.69 7.23 8.75
N SER A 260 7.86 6.84 9.72
CA SER A 260 8.01 7.21 11.12
C SER A 260 8.35 5.97 11.94
N VAL A 261 9.49 5.97 12.63
CA VAL A 261 10.00 4.82 13.40
C VAL A 261 10.63 5.27 14.71
N HIS A 262 10.81 4.35 15.66
CA HIS A 262 11.65 4.60 16.83
C HIS A 262 13.14 4.58 16.43
N ASP A 263 13.99 5.28 17.18
CA ASP A 263 15.43 5.34 16.92
C ASP A 263 16.09 3.95 16.91
N CYS A 264 15.61 3.02 17.76
CA CYS A 264 16.12 1.63 17.79
C CYS A 264 15.78 0.81 16.52
N GLN A 265 14.90 1.31 15.66
CA GLN A 265 14.56 0.67 14.39
C GLN A 265 15.48 1.13 13.26
N LEU A 266 16.37 2.10 13.51
CA LEU A 266 17.46 2.44 12.60
C LEU A 266 18.51 1.33 12.69
N VAL A 267 18.88 0.77 11.53
CA VAL A 267 19.84 -0.34 11.41
C VAL A 267 20.84 -0.02 10.31
N ASP A 268 21.99 -0.70 10.29
CA ASP A 268 23.06 -0.49 9.30
C ASP A 268 23.45 -1.78 8.56
N ASP A 269 22.64 -2.84 8.71
CA ASP A 269 22.92 -4.18 8.21
C ASP A 269 21.85 -4.71 7.24
N ILE A 270 21.12 -3.83 6.56
CA ILE A 270 20.21 -4.23 5.46
C ILE A 270 21.04 -4.40 4.17
N PRO A 271 21.23 -5.63 3.65
CA PRO A 271 21.96 -5.87 2.41
C PRO A 271 21.18 -5.36 1.19
N VAL A 272 21.54 -4.18 0.69
CA VAL A 272 20.88 -3.50 -0.44
C VAL A 272 20.85 -4.40 -1.68
N GLU A 273 21.92 -5.14 -1.93
CA GLU A 273 22.07 -6.06 -3.07
C GLU A 273 21.11 -7.25 -3.02
N LYS A 274 20.52 -7.56 -1.85
CA LYS A 274 19.52 -8.61 -1.68
C LYS A 274 18.09 -8.08 -1.69
N LEU A 275 17.89 -6.77 -1.84
CA LEU A 275 16.56 -6.20 -2.03
C LEU A 275 15.96 -6.68 -3.34
N LEU A 276 14.66 -6.93 -3.29
CA LEU A 276 13.89 -7.30 -4.45
C LEU A 276 13.46 -6.03 -5.19
N ILE A 277 13.25 -6.15 -6.50
CA ILE A 277 12.85 -5.03 -7.37
C ILE A 277 11.54 -4.33 -6.94
N HIS A 278 10.73 -4.98 -6.10
CA HIS A 278 9.48 -4.45 -5.56
C HIS A 278 9.61 -3.87 -4.14
N ASP A 279 10.77 -4.01 -3.48
CA ASP A 279 10.98 -3.41 -2.16
C ASP A 279 11.02 -1.88 -2.31
N VAL A 280 10.11 -1.19 -1.62
CA VAL A 280 9.99 0.27 -1.69
C VAL A 280 10.98 0.92 -0.70
N PRO A 281 11.99 1.67 -1.16
CA PRO A 281 12.90 2.43 -0.29
C PRO A 281 12.20 3.64 0.31
N VAL A 282 12.84 4.27 1.30
CA VAL A 282 12.34 5.52 1.91
C VAL A 282 13.29 6.67 1.64
N ASP A 283 12.71 7.83 1.34
CA ASP A 283 13.44 9.07 1.08
C ASP A 283 13.70 9.83 2.39
N ILE A 284 12.76 9.76 3.34
CA ILE A 284 12.82 10.51 4.61
C ILE A 284 12.41 9.61 5.78
N ILE A 285 13.18 9.67 6.86
CA ILE A 285 12.94 8.94 8.10
C ILE A 285 12.72 9.94 9.23
N CYS A 286 11.58 9.83 9.91
CA CYS A 286 11.27 10.62 11.10
C CYS A 286 11.34 9.74 12.34
N THR A 287 12.17 10.13 13.32
CA THR A 287 12.20 9.50 14.65
C THR A 287 11.79 10.48 15.74
N PRO A 288 11.55 10.02 16.98
CA PRO A 288 11.36 10.89 18.13
C PRO A 288 12.52 11.86 18.40
N THR A 289 13.72 11.63 17.85
CA THR A 289 14.88 12.52 18.07
C THR A 289 15.28 13.33 16.83
N GLN A 290 15.06 12.82 15.61
CA GLN A 290 15.64 13.44 14.40
C GLN A 290 14.82 13.21 13.11
N VAL A 291 15.17 13.97 12.08
CA VAL A 291 14.75 13.74 10.68
C VAL A 291 15.99 13.41 9.87
N ILE A 292 15.92 12.35 9.06
CA ILE A 292 17.02 11.88 8.22
C ILE A 292 16.54 11.84 6.77
N PHE A 293 17.26 12.54 5.89
CA PHE A 293 17.09 12.45 4.43
C PHE A 293 18.08 11.42 3.89
N THR A 294 17.59 10.32 3.34
CA THR A 294 18.44 9.18 2.98
C THR A 294 19.20 9.41 1.68
N ASN A 295 18.69 10.30 0.81
CA ASN A 295 19.17 10.49 -0.56
C ASN A 295 19.37 9.15 -1.28
N THR A 296 18.43 8.22 -1.05
CA THR A 296 18.54 6.84 -1.49
C THR A 296 18.80 6.74 -2.99
N SER A 297 19.80 5.94 -3.38
CA SER A 297 20.05 5.57 -4.77
C SER A 297 19.27 4.32 -5.19
N ILE A 298 18.47 3.73 -4.29
CA ILE A 298 17.68 2.54 -4.56
C ILE A 298 16.50 2.95 -5.45
N PRO A 299 16.32 2.34 -6.63
CA PRO A 299 15.24 2.71 -7.53
C PRO A 299 13.88 2.36 -6.92
N LYS A 300 12.93 3.27 -7.03
CA LYS A 300 11.54 3.00 -6.65
C LYS A 300 10.89 2.01 -7.64
N PRO A 301 10.02 1.10 -7.17
CA PRO A 301 9.28 0.18 -8.04
C PRO A 301 8.53 0.89 -9.16
N GLN A 302 8.48 0.31 -10.35
CA GLN A 302 7.84 0.94 -11.52
C GLN A 302 6.37 0.51 -11.71
N GLY A 303 5.87 -0.37 -10.86
CA GLY A 303 4.53 -0.93 -10.95
C GLY A 303 4.45 -2.28 -10.26
N ILE A 304 3.59 -3.15 -10.78
CA ILE A 304 3.40 -4.50 -10.27
C ILE A 304 4.25 -5.49 -11.09
N TYR A 305 5.07 -6.28 -10.38
CA TYR A 305 5.87 -7.35 -10.96
C TYR A 305 5.09 -8.66 -10.91
N TRP A 306 4.29 -8.92 -11.96
CA TRP A 306 3.36 -10.05 -12.01
C TRP A 306 4.06 -11.43 -11.91
N ASP A 307 5.28 -11.54 -12.43
CA ASP A 307 6.15 -12.71 -12.34
C ASP A 307 6.69 -12.98 -10.92
N LYS A 308 6.43 -12.06 -9.98
CA LYS A 308 6.77 -12.21 -8.55
C LYS A 308 5.53 -12.45 -7.68
N LEU A 309 4.32 -12.39 -8.24
CA LEU A 309 3.09 -12.62 -7.49
C LEU A 309 2.64 -14.06 -7.61
N SER A 310 2.57 -14.76 -6.47
CA SER A 310 2.11 -16.13 -6.42
C SER A 310 0.62 -16.26 -6.80
N PRO A 311 0.19 -17.42 -7.35
CA PRO A 311 -1.22 -17.70 -7.59
C PRO A 311 -2.07 -17.54 -6.33
N GLU A 312 -1.53 -17.91 -5.16
CA GLU A 312 -2.19 -17.79 -3.87
C GLU A 312 -2.42 -16.32 -3.52
N LYS A 313 -1.43 -15.44 -3.72
CA LYS A 313 -1.55 -14.00 -3.39
C LYS A 313 -2.60 -13.33 -4.27
N LEU A 314 -2.61 -13.67 -5.56
CA LEU A 314 -3.65 -13.25 -6.50
C LEU A 314 -5.02 -13.80 -6.10
N GLY A 315 -5.10 -15.05 -5.63
CA GLY A 315 -6.32 -15.67 -5.11
C GLY A 315 -6.89 -14.98 -3.87
N GLN A 316 -6.04 -14.35 -3.05
CA GLN A 316 -6.48 -13.63 -1.85
C GLN A 316 -6.96 -12.19 -2.14
N ILE A 317 -6.33 -11.50 -3.10
CA ILE A 317 -6.54 -10.05 -3.28
C ILE A 317 -7.39 -9.78 -4.53
N ARG A 318 -8.66 -9.42 -4.33
CA ARG A 318 -9.63 -9.18 -5.42
C ARG A 318 -9.15 -8.12 -6.41
N ILE A 319 -8.67 -6.98 -5.91
CA ILE A 319 -8.29 -5.85 -6.75
C ILE A 319 -7.12 -6.19 -7.68
N LEU A 320 -6.20 -7.05 -7.25
CA LEU A 320 -5.10 -7.53 -8.09
C LEU A 320 -5.59 -8.43 -9.21
N ARG A 321 -6.58 -9.29 -8.97
CA ARG A 321 -7.19 -10.10 -10.04
C ARG A 321 -7.91 -9.25 -11.06
N GLU A 322 -8.64 -8.25 -10.59
CA GLU A 322 -9.34 -7.30 -11.46
C GLU A 322 -8.34 -6.52 -12.32
N LEU A 323 -7.28 -6.00 -11.71
CA LEU A 323 -6.21 -5.31 -12.40
C LEU A 323 -5.50 -6.22 -13.42
N LYS A 324 -5.15 -7.45 -13.03
CA LYS A 324 -4.52 -8.42 -13.95
C LYS A 324 -5.40 -8.66 -15.17
N LYS A 325 -6.68 -9.00 -14.95
CA LYS A 325 -7.65 -9.25 -16.03
C LYS A 325 -7.85 -8.04 -16.92
N ARG A 326 -7.82 -6.83 -16.35
CA ARG A 326 -7.92 -5.58 -17.11
C ARG A 326 -6.72 -5.42 -18.04
N ILE A 327 -5.51 -5.53 -17.53
CA ILE A 327 -4.28 -5.41 -18.33
C ILE A 327 -4.23 -6.49 -19.42
N GLU A 328 -4.57 -7.74 -19.10
CA GLU A 328 -4.59 -8.83 -20.08
C GLU A 328 -5.61 -8.57 -21.21
N ARG A 329 -6.75 -7.97 -20.87
CA ARG A 329 -7.76 -7.58 -21.86
C ARG A 329 -7.30 -6.41 -22.73
N GLU A 330 -6.69 -5.39 -22.12
CA GLU A 330 -6.25 -4.18 -22.81
C GLU A 330 -5.03 -4.46 -23.71
N THR A 331 -4.12 -5.32 -23.29
CA THR A 331 -2.90 -5.66 -24.06
C THR A 331 -3.07 -6.86 -24.98
N GLY A 332 -4.10 -7.69 -24.76
CA GLY A 332 -4.27 -8.98 -25.43
C GLY A 332 -3.22 -10.03 -25.03
N GLN A 333 -2.37 -9.75 -24.04
CA GLN A 333 -1.30 -10.62 -23.59
C GLN A 333 -1.59 -11.17 -22.20
N LYS A 334 -1.38 -12.48 -22.01
CA LYS A 334 -1.48 -13.09 -20.69
C LYS A 334 -0.29 -12.68 -19.83
N LEU A 335 -0.56 -12.17 -18.63
CA LEU A 335 0.49 -11.73 -17.71
C LEU A 335 1.10 -12.94 -16.99
N PRO A 336 2.41 -12.93 -16.72
CA PRO A 336 3.06 -14.00 -15.97
C PRO A 336 2.52 -14.07 -14.54
N THR A 337 2.74 -15.21 -13.89
CA THR A 337 2.46 -15.42 -12.48
C THR A 337 3.72 -15.98 -11.84
N GLY A 338 4.05 -15.52 -10.65
CA GLY A 338 5.22 -15.98 -9.91
C GLY A 338 5.08 -17.39 -9.34
N PRO A 339 6.14 -17.88 -8.68
CA PRO A 339 6.13 -19.19 -8.04
C PRO A 339 5.08 -19.26 -6.93
N SER A 340 4.61 -20.47 -6.63
CA SER A 340 3.72 -20.71 -5.50
C SER A 340 4.39 -20.29 -4.18
N GLU A 341 3.60 -19.70 -3.29
CA GLU A 341 4.06 -19.27 -1.98
C GLU A 341 3.10 -19.77 -0.90
N LYS A 342 3.64 -20.27 0.21
CA LYS A 342 2.85 -20.52 1.41
C LYS A 342 2.50 -19.18 2.03
N LEU A 343 1.27 -18.73 1.86
CA LEU A 343 0.78 -17.51 2.50
C LEU A 343 0.15 -17.80 3.86
N PRO A 344 0.25 -16.87 4.82
CA PRO A 344 -0.59 -16.94 6.00
C PRO A 344 -2.08 -16.97 5.59
N PRO A 345 -2.97 -17.62 6.37
CA PRO A 345 -4.39 -17.62 6.11
C PRO A 345 -4.91 -16.19 6.01
N THR A 346 -5.70 -15.94 4.97
CA THR A 346 -6.60 -14.81 4.89
C THR A 346 -8.02 -15.36 4.94
N ALA A 347 -8.97 -14.59 5.49
CA ALA A 347 -10.38 -14.95 5.48
C ALA A 347 -10.79 -15.59 4.15
N ARG A 348 -11.24 -16.85 4.18
CA ARG A 348 -11.99 -17.42 3.07
C ARG A 348 -13.34 -16.73 3.06
N ARG A 349 -13.69 -16.06 1.96
CA ARG A 349 -15.10 -15.69 1.75
C ARG A 349 -15.88 -17.00 1.66
N GLY A 350 -16.85 -17.20 2.55
CA GLY A 350 -17.99 -18.04 2.21
C GLY A 350 -18.55 -17.54 0.88
N GLN A 351 -18.76 -18.45 -0.08
CA GLN A 351 -19.50 -18.11 -1.28
C GLN A 351 -20.87 -17.59 -0.80
N ARG A 352 -21.11 -16.29 -0.93
CA ARG A 352 -22.49 -15.82 -1.06
C ARG A 352 -22.92 -16.33 -2.44
N GLY A 353 -23.74 -17.37 -2.40
CA GLY A 353 -24.37 -17.96 -3.59
C GLY A 353 -25.25 -17.00 -4.34
#